data_AF-A0A940JNW9-F1
#
_entry.id   AF-A0A940JNW9-F1
#
_cell.length_a   1.000
_cell.length_b   1.000
_cell.length_c   1.000
_cell.angle_alpha   90.00
_cell.angle_beta   90.00
_cell.angle_gamma   90.00
#
_symmetry.space_group_name_H-M   'P 1'
#
loop_
_entity.id
_entity.type
_entity.pdbx_description
1 polymer ?
#
loop_
_entity_poly.entity_id
_entity_poly.type
_entity_poly.pdbx_seq_one_letter_code
_entity_poly.pdbx_strand_id
1 'polypeptide(L)'
;MMPLALLAATATGAPAADEIVILGERMRKFRFTVHQDGKSGALTCKIKRKSGDPTLDIQLCDTAKVCATQNDAAKPDLPAFQACLEQGFETVRQSRLAAAAQEAR
;
A
#
# COMPACT_ATOMS: atom_id res chain seq x y z
N MET A 1 3.20 -20.96 -46.22
CA MET A 1 4.50 -20.54 -45.65
C MET A 1 4.39 -19.08 -45.24
N MET A 2 4.16 -18.79 -43.96
CA MET A 2 4.24 -17.42 -43.41
C MET A 2 5.32 -17.40 -42.32
N PRO A 3 6.22 -16.40 -42.32
CA PRO A 3 7.38 -16.39 -41.46
C PRO A 3 7.02 -15.96 -40.03
N LEU A 4 7.67 -16.65 -39.10
CA LEU A 4 7.66 -16.39 -37.66
C LEU A 4 8.38 -15.05 -37.39
N ALA A 5 7.63 -14.01 -37.02
CA ALA A 5 8.21 -12.77 -36.50
C ALA A 5 8.58 -12.98 -35.03
N LEU A 6 9.89 -13.16 -34.81
CA LEU A 6 10.55 -13.29 -33.52
C LEU A 6 10.38 -11.98 -32.73
N LEU A 7 9.42 -11.93 -31.79
CA LEU A 7 9.41 -10.86 -30.78
C LEU A 7 10.58 -11.11 -29.83
N ALA A 8 11.61 -10.29 -29.97
CA ALA A 8 12.68 -10.14 -28.99
C ALA A 8 12.07 -9.70 -27.65
N ALA A 9 11.92 -10.65 -26.73
CA ALA A 9 11.71 -10.36 -25.33
C ALA A 9 13.00 -9.75 -24.79
N THR A 10 13.09 -8.41 -24.82
CA THR A 10 14.08 -7.67 -24.06
C THR A 10 13.74 -7.85 -22.58
N ALA A 11 14.31 -8.88 -21.97
CA ALA A 11 14.43 -9.00 -20.53
C ALA A 11 15.41 -7.91 -20.06
N THR A 12 14.88 -6.69 -19.90
CA THR A 12 15.59 -5.61 -19.22
C THR A 12 15.68 -5.98 -17.75
N GLY A 13 16.89 -6.32 -17.32
CA GLY A 13 17.19 -6.82 -15.99
C GLY A 13 16.91 -5.82 -14.87
N ALA A 14 16.22 -6.30 -13.84
CA ALA A 14 16.44 -6.03 -12.41
C ALA A 14 16.54 -4.56 -11.91
N PRO A 15 15.49 -3.73 -12.07
CA PRO A 15 15.14 -2.74 -11.04
C PRO A 15 13.95 -3.19 -10.18
N ALA A 16 13.06 -4.03 -10.71
CA ALA A 16 11.81 -4.37 -10.04
C ALA A 16 12.00 -5.27 -8.80
N ALA A 17 12.96 -6.19 -8.80
CA ALA A 17 13.13 -7.13 -7.69
C ALA A 17 13.61 -6.43 -6.40
N ASP A 18 14.63 -5.57 -6.49
CA ASP A 18 15.12 -4.79 -5.36
C ASP A 18 14.07 -3.79 -4.86
N GLU A 19 13.32 -3.16 -5.78
CA GLU A 19 12.25 -2.25 -5.41
C GLU A 19 11.11 -2.94 -4.65
N ILE A 20 10.75 -4.18 -5.03
CA ILE A 20 9.76 -4.99 -4.31
C ILE A 20 10.23 -5.28 -2.88
N VAL A 21 11.51 -5.59 -2.67
CA VAL A 21 12.09 -5.85 -1.34
C VAL A 21 12.08 -4.58 -0.49
N ILE A 22 12.55 -3.46 -1.06
CA ILE A 22 12.60 -2.16 -0.38
C ILE A 22 11.18 -1.71 0.02
N LEU A 23 10.20 -1.83 -0.88
CA LEU A 23 8.81 -1.47 -0.59
C LEU A 23 8.24 -2.33 0.54
N GLY A 24 8.50 -3.65 0.51
CA GLY A 24 8.08 -4.56 1.57
C GLY A 24 8.69 -4.20 2.94
N GLU A 25 9.98 -3.87 2.99
CA GLU A 25 10.64 -3.43 4.22
C GLU A 25 10.10 -2.08 4.73
N ARG A 26 9.83 -1.14 3.83
CA ARG A 26 9.24 0.18 4.17
C ARG A 26 7.87 0.00 4.82
N MET A 27 6.99 -0.81 4.23
CA MET A 27 5.67 -1.11 4.79
C MET A 27 5.76 -1.81 6.15
N ARG A 28 6.71 -2.76 6.33
CA ARG A 28 6.94 -3.43 7.62
C ARG A 28 7.40 -2.51 8.74
N LYS A 29 8.06 -1.38 8.42
CA LYS A 29 8.50 -0.37 9.40
C LYS A 29 7.39 0.60 9.76
N PHE A 30 6.37 0.75 8.92
CA PHE A 30 5.26 1.66 9.15
C PHE A 30 4.49 1.30 10.43
N ARG A 31 4.23 2.29 11.28
CA ARG A 31 3.40 2.15 12.49
C ARG A 31 2.48 3.34 12.57
N PHE A 32 1.20 3.10 12.84
CA PHE A 32 0.20 4.15 12.90
C PHE A 32 -0.80 3.87 14.02
N THR A 33 -1.67 4.84 14.29
CA THR A 33 -2.87 4.67 15.10
C THR A 33 -3.98 5.49 14.48
N VAL A 34 -5.17 4.91 14.37
CA VAL A 34 -6.36 5.64 13.92
C VAL A 34 -7.16 6.03 15.15
N HIS A 35 -7.55 7.30 15.21
CA HIS A 35 -8.37 7.85 16.27
C HIS A 35 -9.60 8.52 15.66
N GLN A 36 -10.77 8.25 16.24
CA GLN A 36 -11.98 9.00 15.96
C GLN A 36 -12.08 10.16 16.95
N ASP A 37 -12.27 11.37 16.43
CA ASP A 37 -12.59 12.51 17.26
C ASP A 37 -14.02 12.40 17.79
N GLY A 38 -14.18 12.35 19.12
CA GLY A 38 -15.48 12.13 19.75
C GLY A 38 -16.48 13.28 19.60
N LYS A 39 -16.07 14.46 19.09
CA LYS A 39 -16.96 15.62 18.90
C LYS A 39 -17.44 15.76 17.46
N SER A 40 -16.55 15.53 16.50
CA SER A 40 -16.80 15.68 15.06
C SER A 40 -17.02 14.35 14.34
N GLY A 41 -16.68 13.22 14.96
CA GLY A 41 -16.68 11.90 14.33
C GLY A 41 -15.56 11.72 13.31
N ALA A 42 -14.68 12.71 13.13
CA ALA A 42 -13.63 12.68 12.12
C ALA A 42 -12.53 11.65 12.46
N LEU A 43 -12.11 10.89 11.46
CA LEU A 43 -11.01 9.94 11.60
C LEU A 43 -9.67 10.60 11.32
N THR A 44 -8.74 10.46 12.26
CA THR A 44 -7.38 10.93 12.16
C THR A 44 -6.42 9.75 12.19
N CYS A 45 -5.46 9.72 11.26
CA CYS A 45 -4.37 8.75 11.26
C CYS A 45 -3.11 9.41 11.82
N LYS A 46 -2.62 8.94 12.96
CA LYS A 46 -1.37 9.40 13.57
C LYS A 46 -0.26 8.40 13.28
N ILE A 47 0.71 8.82 12.46
CA ILE A 47 1.89 8.01 12.16
C ILE A 47 2.83 8.01 13.37
N LYS A 48 3.10 6.82 13.91
CA LYS A 48 4.07 6.58 14.99
C LYS A 48 5.48 6.32 14.45
N ARG A 49 5.57 5.66 13.28
CA ARG A 49 6.82 5.38 12.58
C ARG A 49 6.60 5.48 11.07
N LYS A 50 7.36 6.34 10.42
CA LYS A 50 7.33 6.54 8.96
C LYS A 50 7.96 5.34 8.24
N SER A 51 7.47 5.04 7.05
CA SER A 51 8.04 4.03 6.15
C SER A 51 9.34 4.48 5.48
N GLY A 52 9.57 5.80 5.42
CA GLY A 52 10.67 6.42 4.66
C GLY A 52 10.25 6.97 3.30
N ASP A 53 8.99 6.76 2.90
CA ASP A 53 8.37 7.36 1.72
C ASP A 53 7.08 8.10 2.15
N PRO A 54 7.02 9.44 2.01
CA PRO A 54 5.89 10.23 2.48
C PRO A 54 4.59 9.95 1.70
N THR A 55 4.70 9.64 0.41
CA THR A 55 3.54 9.29 -0.42
C THR A 55 2.98 7.94 0.01
N LEU A 56 3.85 6.98 0.36
CA LEU A 56 3.44 5.67 0.87
C LEU A 56 2.77 5.83 2.23
N ASP A 57 3.34 6.64 3.11
CA ASP A 57 2.79 6.90 4.44
C ASP A 57 1.36 7.48 4.36
N ILE A 58 1.11 8.41 3.42
CA ILE A 58 -0.23 8.97 3.18
C ILE A 58 -1.21 7.89 2.70
N GLN A 59 -0.83 7.11 1.69
CA GLN A 59 -1.68 6.05 1.13
C GLN A 59 -2.05 4.99 2.18
N LEU A 60 -1.08 4.58 3.00
CA LEU A 60 -1.32 3.63 4.10
C LEU A 60 -2.24 4.22 5.17
N CYS A 61 -2.08 5.51 5.51
CA CYS A 61 -2.96 6.18 6.46
C CYS A 61 -4.39 6.37 5.94
N ASP A 62 -4.56 6.69 4.66
CA ASP A 62 -5.88 6.82 4.04
C ASP A 62 -6.60 5.47 4.02
N THR A 63 -5.87 4.41 3.66
CA THR A 63 -6.37 3.03 3.73
C THR A 63 -6.81 2.66 5.15
N ALA A 64 -6.00 2.99 6.16
CA ALA A 64 -6.33 2.72 7.55
C ALA A 64 -7.60 3.45 8.03
N LYS A 65 -7.81 4.70 7.58
CA LYS A 65 -9.05 5.44 7.88
C LYS A 65 -10.26 4.78 7.21
N VAL A 66 -10.14 4.35 5.94
CA VAL A 66 -11.23 3.64 5.24
C VAL A 66 -11.60 2.36 5.99
N CYS A 67 -10.61 1.55 6.38
CA CYS A 67 -10.86 0.33 7.14
C CYS A 67 -11.52 0.61 8.50
N ALA A 68 -11.14 1.70 9.18
CA ALA A 68 -11.77 2.10 10.43
C ALA A 68 -13.21 2.54 10.23
N THR A 69 -13.54 3.24 9.14
CA THR A 69 -14.93 3.57 8.78
C THR A 69 -15.75 2.30 8.52
N GLN A 70 -15.21 1.32 7.79
CA GLN A 70 -15.92 0.09 7.43
C GLN A 70 -16.20 -0.84 8.61
N ASN A 71 -15.35 -0.80 9.64
CA ASN A 71 -15.42 -1.70 10.78
C ASN A 71 -15.98 -1.05 12.05
N ASP A 72 -16.64 0.10 11.95
CA ASP A 72 -17.05 0.93 13.09
C ASP A 72 -15.86 1.36 13.96
N ALA A 73 -15.37 2.57 13.73
CA ALA A 73 -14.21 3.11 14.44
C ALA A 73 -14.42 3.25 15.96
N ALA A 74 -15.67 3.29 16.45
CA ALA A 74 -15.96 3.36 17.87
C ALA A 74 -15.88 1.98 18.55
N LYS A 75 -16.16 0.91 17.80
CA LYS A 75 -16.10 -0.47 18.30
C LYS A 75 -15.63 -1.44 17.20
N PRO A 76 -14.34 -1.41 16.84
CA PRO A 76 -13.84 -2.20 15.74
C PRO A 76 -13.87 -3.69 16.06
N ASP A 77 -14.42 -4.48 15.15
CA ASP A 77 -14.15 -5.91 15.09
C ASP A 77 -12.69 -6.11 14.66
N LEU A 78 -11.81 -6.47 15.60
CA LEU A 78 -10.37 -6.50 15.39
C LEU A 78 -9.94 -7.43 14.23
N PRO A 79 -10.44 -8.67 14.12
CA PRO A 79 -10.21 -9.52 12.95
C PRO A 79 -10.61 -8.89 11.62
N ALA A 80 -11.82 -8.33 11.51
CA ALA A 80 -12.30 -7.74 10.28
C ALA A 80 -11.53 -6.45 9.91
N PHE A 81 -11.17 -5.64 10.91
CA PHE A 81 -10.31 -4.49 10.73
C PHE A 81 -8.90 -4.89 10.23
N GLN A 82 -8.30 -5.92 10.84
CA GLN A 82 -6.99 -6.43 10.41
C GLN A 82 -7.04 -6.98 8.98
N ALA A 83 -8.08 -7.75 8.63
CA ALA A 83 -8.25 -8.28 7.29
C ALA A 83 -8.38 -7.16 6.25
N CYS A 84 -9.14 -6.10 6.57
CA CYS A 84 -9.23 -4.92 5.71
C CYS A 84 -7.87 -4.24 5.51
N LEU A 85 -7.09 -4.08 6.59
CA LEU A 85 -5.75 -3.49 6.49
C LEU A 85 -4.83 -4.31 5.60
N GLU A 86 -4.81 -5.63 5.76
CA GLU A 86 -3.98 -6.54 4.96
C GLU A 86 -4.33 -6.42 3.47
N GLN A 87 -5.62 -6.47 3.13
CA GLN A 87 -6.09 -6.34 1.76
C GLN A 87 -5.80 -4.95 1.17
N GLY A 88 -6.07 -3.90 1.94
CA GLY A 88 -5.84 -2.52 1.52
C GLY A 88 -4.36 -2.22 1.31
N PHE A 89 -3.49 -2.70 2.21
CA PHE A 89 -2.04 -2.49 2.11
C PHE A 89 -1.45 -3.25 0.93
N GLU A 90 -1.92 -4.47 0.64
CA GLU A 90 -1.51 -5.18 -0.56
C GLU A 90 -1.96 -4.45 -1.84
N THR A 91 -3.15 -3.84 -1.83
CA THR A 91 -3.61 -3.00 -2.95
C THR A 91 -2.70 -1.80 -3.19
N VAL A 92 -2.29 -1.11 -2.11
CA VAL A 92 -1.32 0.00 -2.18
C VAL A 92 0.01 -0.49 -2.75
N ARG A 93 0.50 -1.65 -2.28
CA ARG A 93 1.73 -2.26 -2.77
C ARG A 93 1.67 -2.54 -4.26
N GLN A 94 0.64 -3.25 -4.73
CA GLN A 94 0.47 -3.58 -6.15
C GLN A 94 0.38 -2.32 -7.02
N SER A 95 -0.32 -1.29 -6.55
CA SER A 95 -0.44 -0.01 -7.26
C SER A 95 0.91 0.69 -7.42
N ARG A 96 1.76 0.65 -6.39
CA ARG A 96 3.12 1.22 -6.45
C ARG A 96 4.02 0.45 -7.40
N LEU A 97 3.98 -0.88 -7.36
CA LEU A 97 4.76 -1.71 -8.29
C LEU A 97 4.33 -1.49 -9.74
N ALA A 98 3.03 -1.35 -9.99
CA ALA A 98 2.51 -1.04 -11.32
C ALA A 98 2.96 0.34 -11.80
N ALA A 99 2.96 1.36 -10.93
CA ALA A 99 3.44 2.71 -11.27
C ALA A 99 4.93 2.71 -11.61
N ALA A 100 5.77 2.07 -10.80
CA ALA A 100 7.21 1.96 -11.06
C ALA A 100 7.51 1.25 -12.39
N ALA A 101 6.75 0.21 -12.73
CA ALA A 101 6.89 -0.50 -14.01
C ALA A 101 6.52 0.37 -15.23
N GLN A 102 5.69 1.41 -15.06
CA GLN A 102 5.34 2.35 -16.13
C GLN A 102 6.42 3.40 -16.34
N GLU A 103 7.13 3.82 -15.29
CA GLU A 103 8.22 4.80 -15.36
C GLU A 103 9.51 4.21 -15.96
N ALA A 104 9.66 2.88 -15.95
CA ALA A 104 10.78 2.18 -16.55
C ALA A 104 10.65 1.92 -18.07
N ARG A 105 9.59 2.44 -18.71
CA ARG A 105 9.32 2.32 -20.16
C ARG A 105 9.65 3.60 -20.91
#